data_AF-A0A3D4CFY7-F1
#
_entry.id   AF-A0A3D4CFY7-F1
#
_cell.length_a   1.000
_cell.length_b   1.000
_cell.length_c   1.000
_cell.angle_alpha   90.00
_cell.angle_beta   90.00
_cell.angle_gamma   90.00
#
_symmetry.space_group_name_H-M   'P 1'
#
loop_
_entity.id
_entity.type
_entity.pdbx_description
1 polymer ?
#
loop_
_entity_poly.entity_id
_entity_poly.type
_entity_poly.pdbx_seq_one_letter_code
_entity_poly.pdbx_strand_id
1 'polypeptide(L)'
;MKQREKEDIYKYWYLKDLRLADDVATYEDRYKVRKTDEVDHLESIIAITRQKMFDEVMLDIFRILELGPYDKRILKNKGNRGS
;
A
#
# COMPACT_ATOMS: atom_id res chain seq x y z
N MET A 1 6.74 -14.15 -18.31
CA MET A 1 6.68 -14.25 -16.84
C MET A 1 5.83 -15.45 -16.43
N LYS A 2 6.35 -16.33 -15.59
CA LYS A 2 5.65 -17.51 -15.06
C LYS A 2 4.52 -17.05 -14.14
N GLN A 3 3.49 -17.89 -13.98
CA GLN A 3 2.34 -17.58 -13.13
C GLN A 3 2.75 -17.28 -11.67
N ARG A 4 3.71 -18.04 -11.13
CA ARG A 4 4.25 -17.83 -9.78
C ARG A 4 4.88 -16.45 -9.59
N GLU A 5 5.64 -15.97 -10.57
CA GLU A 5 6.29 -14.65 -10.52
C GLU A 5 5.24 -13.51 -10.49
N LYS A 6 4.14 -13.67 -11.24
CA LYS A 6 3.00 -12.73 -11.18
C LYS A 6 2.39 -12.70 -9.78
N GLU A 7 2.16 -13.86 -9.19
CA GLU A 7 1.58 -13.99 -7.85
C GLU A 7 2.47 -13.40 -6.77
N ASP A 8 3.79 -13.60 -6.86
CA ASP A 8 4.75 -13.02 -5.93
C ASP A 8 4.74 -11.49 -5.99
N ILE A 9 4.63 -10.90 -7.19
CA ILE A 9 4.52 -9.43 -7.36
C ILE A 9 3.22 -8.91 -6.74
N TYR A 10 2.08 -9.55 -7.03
CA TYR A 10 0.79 -9.14 -6.42
C TYR A 10 0.81 -9.26 -4.90
N LYS A 11 1.43 -10.33 -4.37
CA LYS A 11 1.56 -10.54 -2.92
C LYS A 11 2.44 -9.47 -2.28
N TYR A 12 3.59 -9.17 -2.88
CA TYR A 12 4.48 -8.10 -2.41
C TYR A 12 3.75 -6.76 -2.37
N TRP A 13 3.12 -6.40 -3.50
CA TRP A 13 2.35 -5.17 -3.63
C TRP A 13 1.31 -5.02 -2.52
N TYR A 14 0.46 -6.05 -2.34
CA TYR A 14 -0.61 -6.02 -1.36
C TYR A 14 -0.11 -5.89 0.08
N LEU A 15 0.87 -6.70 0.47
CA LEU A 15 1.43 -6.65 1.83
C LEU A 15 2.09 -5.31 2.12
N LYS A 16 2.72 -4.70 1.10
CA LYS A 16 3.39 -3.42 1.24
C LYS A 16 2.39 -2.25 1.26
N ASP A 17 1.35 -2.28 0.44
CA ASP A 17 0.25 -1.30 0.44
C ASP A 17 -0.45 -1.27 1.80
N LEU A 18 -0.79 -2.43 2.37
CA LEU A 18 -1.37 -2.54 3.72
C LEU A 18 -0.47 -1.88 4.78
N ARG A 19 0.82 -2.23 4.79
CA ARG A 19 1.76 -1.66 5.77
C ARG A 19 1.90 -0.14 5.64
N LEU A 20 1.92 0.38 4.41
CA LEU A 20 2.00 1.82 4.18
C LEU A 20 0.70 2.53 4.57
N ALA A 21 -0.45 1.88 4.38
CA ALA A 21 -1.73 2.39 4.85
C ALA A 21 -1.80 2.46 6.38
N ASP A 22 -1.31 1.42 7.07
CA ASP A 22 -1.22 1.39 8.55
C ASP A 22 -0.26 2.48 9.07
N ASP A 23 0.88 2.70 8.39
CA ASP A 23 1.80 3.78 8.73
C ASP A 23 1.08 5.15 8.64
N VAL A 24 0.37 5.42 7.53
CA VAL A 24 -0.39 6.67 7.36
C VAL A 24 -1.47 6.82 8.44
N ALA A 25 -2.25 5.77 8.69
CA ALA A 25 -3.30 5.78 9.71
C ALA A 25 -2.74 6.05 11.12
N THR A 26 -1.57 5.48 11.44
CA THR A 26 -0.89 5.72 12.71
C THR A 26 -0.61 7.20 12.93
N TYR A 27 -0.13 7.90 11.91
CA TYR A 27 0.14 9.34 12.02
C TYR A 27 -1.14 10.17 12.05
N GLU A 28 -2.17 9.79 11.29
CA GLU A 28 -3.49 10.43 11.38
C GLU A 28 -4.10 10.32 12.77
N ASP A 29 -3.97 9.15 13.41
CA ASP A 29 -4.52 8.93 14.75
C ASP A 29 -3.73 9.66 15.83
N ARG A 30 -2.40 9.83 15.69
CA ARG A 30 -1.60 10.64 16.65
C ARG A 30 -2.15 12.05 16.83
N TYR A 31 -2.61 12.69 15.76
CA TYR A 31 -3.24 14.02 15.83
C TYR A 31 -4.52 14.05 16.67
N LYS A 32 -5.19 12.90 16.84
CA LYS A 32 -6.45 12.80 17.59
C LYS A 32 -6.23 12.56 19.08
N VAL A 33 -5.08 12.01 19.49
CA VAL A 33 -4.82 11.59 20.88
C VAL A 33 -3.82 12.46 21.63
N ARG A 34 -3.00 13.26 20.93
CA ARG A 34 -2.01 14.13 21.59
C ARG A 34 -1.73 15.40 20.81
N LYS A 35 -1.11 16.38 21.50
CA LYS A 35 -0.48 17.52 20.84
C LYS A 35 0.74 17.02 20.05
N THR A 36 0.78 17.36 18.77
CA THR A 36 1.87 17.02 17.86
C THR A 36 2.87 18.16 17.76
N ASP A 37 4.12 17.80 17.51
CA ASP A 37 5.21 18.73 17.24
C ASP A 37 5.60 18.71 15.75
N GLU A 38 6.58 19.52 15.37
CA GLU A 38 7.08 19.60 14.00
C GLU A 38 7.61 18.26 13.49
N VAL A 39 8.13 17.41 14.38
CA VAL A 39 8.65 16.08 14.02
C VAL A 39 7.49 15.17 13.63
N ASP A 40 6.41 15.12 14.40
CA ASP A 40 5.19 14.38 14.06
C ASP A 40 4.63 14.80 12.68
N HIS A 41 4.63 16.11 12.39
CA HIS A 41 4.21 16.62 11.09
C HIS A 41 5.10 16.14 9.94
N LEU A 42 6.43 16.17 10.13
CA LEU A 42 7.35 15.62 9.14
C LEU A 42 7.16 14.11 8.94
N GLU A 43 6.97 13.34 10.02
CA GLU A 43 6.73 11.90 9.93
C GLU A 43 5.43 11.58 9.16
N SER A 44 4.36 12.35 9.38
CA SER A 44 3.11 12.22 8.63
C SER A 44 3.30 12.51 7.13
N ILE A 45 3.99 13.60 6.79
CA ILE A 45 4.30 13.95 5.39
C ILE A 45 5.12 12.84 4.73
N ILE A 46 6.11 12.29 5.43
CA ILE A 46 6.95 11.19 4.95
C ILE A 46 6.11 9.94 4.69
N ALA A 47 5.21 9.57 5.61
CA ALA A 47 4.33 8.41 5.45
C ALA A 47 3.43 8.54 4.21
N ILE A 48 2.75 9.68 4.06
CA ILE A 48 1.88 9.96 2.91
C ILE A 48 2.68 9.95 1.60
N THR A 49 3.86 10.56 1.59
CA THR A 49 4.73 10.61 0.40
C THR A 49 5.17 9.21 -0.02
N ARG A 50 5.58 8.38 0.94
CA ARG A 50 5.98 6.98 0.67
C ARG A 50 4.84 6.16 0.07
N GLN A 51 3.63 6.32 0.58
CA GLN A 51 2.46 5.61 0.04
C GLN A 51 2.17 6.01 -1.41
N LYS A 52 2.14 7.33 -1.70
CA LYS A 52 1.90 7.83 -3.06
C LYS A 52 2.98 7.37 -4.05
N MET A 53 4.25 7.51 -3.67
CA MET A 53 5.36 7.06 -4.52
C MET A 53 5.31 5.55 -4.77
N PHE A 54 4.95 4.76 -3.75
CA PHE A 54 4.81 3.32 -3.91
C PHE A 54 3.68 2.98 -4.89
N ASP A 55 2.52 3.61 -4.77
CA ASP A 55 1.38 3.40 -5.66
C ASP A 55 1.71 3.76 -7.11
N GLU A 56 2.40 4.89 -7.35
CA GLU A 56 2.84 5.31 -8.68
C GLU A 56 3.83 4.32 -9.30
N VAL A 57 4.88 3.93 -8.57
CA VAL A 57 5.89 2.99 -9.06
C VAL A 57 5.28 1.62 -9.35
N MET A 58 4.39 1.13 -8.47
CA MET A 58 3.75 -0.16 -8.66
C MET A 58 2.78 -0.17 -9.84
N LEU A 59 2.09 0.95 -10.09
CA LEU A 59 1.27 1.13 -11.27
C LEU A 59 2.09 1.03 -12.56
N ASP A 60 3.26 1.67 -12.60
CA ASP A 60 4.16 1.60 -13.76
C ASP A 60 4.73 0.20 -13.95
N ILE A 61 5.11 -0.49 -12.87
CA ILE A 61 5.54 -1.90 -12.93
C ILE A 61 4.43 -2.77 -13.51
N PHE A 62 3.18 -2.61 -13.05
CA PHE A 62 2.06 -3.42 -13.54
C PHE A 62 1.78 -3.16 -15.02
N ARG A 63 1.89 -1.90 -15.46
CA ARG A 63 1.77 -1.54 -16.88
C ARG A 63 2.87 -2.17 -17.73
N ILE A 64 4.13 -2.03 -17.33
CA ILE A 64 5.29 -2.57 -18.07
C ILE A 64 5.21 -4.09 -18.20
N LEU A 65 4.74 -4.77 -17.16
CA LEU A 65 4.65 -6.22 -17.10
C LEU A 65 3.33 -6.76 -17.67
N GLU A 66 2.46 -5.90 -18.21
CA GLU A 66 1.12 -6.23 -18.69
C GLU A 66 0.33 -7.07 -17.66
N LEU A 67 0.54 -6.74 -16.38
CA LEU A 67 -0.24 -7.32 -15.31
C LEU A 67 -1.66 -6.73 -15.42
N GLY A 68 -2.66 -7.61 -15.30
CA GLY A 68 -4.08 -7.24 -15.32
C GLY A 68 -4.39 -6.11 -14.32
N PRO A 69 -5.61 -5.55 -14.39
CA PRO A 69 -5.91 -4.23 -13.83
C PRO A 69 -5.34 -4.03 -12.42
N TYR A 70 -4.61 -2.93 -12.23
CA TYR A 70 -4.25 -2.41 -10.91
C TYR A 70 -5.55 -2.06 -10.18
N ASP A 71 -6.18 -3.06 -9.60
CA ASP A 71 -7.45 -2.92 -8.92
C ASP A 71 -7.29 -3.49 -7.51
N LYS A 72 -7.25 -2.58 -6.53
CA LYS A 72 -7.22 -2.88 -5.09
C LYS A 72 -8.37 -3.82 -4.67
N ARG A 73 -9.40 -4.01 -5.50
CA ARG A 73 -10.51 -4.96 -5.28
C ARG A 73 -10.19 -6.42 -5.63
N ILE A 74 -9.17 -6.70 -6.44
CA ILE A 74 -8.86 -8.07 -6.92
C ILE A 74 -8.53 -9.03 -5.77
N LEU A 75 -8.01 -8.52 -4.65
CA LEU A 75 -7.61 -9.34 -3.49
C LEU A 75 -8.65 -9.41 -2.37
N LYS A 76 -9.66 -8.52 -2.34
CA LYS A 76 -10.78 -8.61 -1.37
C LYS A 76 -11.55 -9.94 -1.48
N ASN A 77 -11.59 -10.53 -2.67
CA ASN A 77 -12.35 -11.75 -2.94
C ASN A 77 -11.61 -13.07 -2.63
N LYS A 78 -10.35 -13.02 -2.19
CA LYS A 78 -9.61 -14.24 -1.78
C LYS A 78 -9.57 -14.48 -0.27
N GLY A 79 -9.96 -13.50 0.56
CA GLY A 79 -10.12 -13.67 2.01
C GLY A 79 -11.44 -14.34 2.44
N ASN A 80 -12.45 -14.37 1.56
CA ASN A 80 -13.81 -14.87 1.87
C ASN A 80 -14.09 -16.31 1.38
N ARG A 81 -13.06 -17.10 1.05
CA ARG A 81 -13.22 -18.51 0.61
C ARG A 81 -12.87 -19.53 1.71
N GLY A 82 -13.03 -19.16 2.97
CA GLY A 82 -12.81 -20.03 4.12
C GLY A 82 -13.63 -19.57 5.31
N SER A 83 -14.94 -19.75 5.22
CA SER A 83 -15.87 -19.86 6.36
C SER A 83 -16.68 -21.13 6.18
#